data_AF-A0A5B1BVR5-F1
#
_entry.id   AF-A0A5B1BVR5-F1
#
_cell.length_a   1.000
_cell.length_b   1.000
_cell.length_c   1.000
_cell.angle_alpha   90.00
_cell.angle_beta   90.00
_cell.angle_gamma   90.00
#
_symmetry.space_group_name_H-M   'P 1'
#
loop_
_entity.id
_entity.type
_entity.pdbx_description
1 polymer ?
#
loop_
_entity_poly.entity_id
_entity_poly.type
_entity_poly.pdbx_seq_one_letter_code
_entity_poly.pdbx_strand_id
1 'polypeptide(L)'
;MATPNRTNAPKNSYIRFQAEQPDERWQPDITHWQLADNTDVEILDVLDNHFRLFVGGDTLPVFTASDVDNSFTKAAAAYGNPASLLSDNGAVLPLTWISGCISFAPT
;
A
#
# COMPACT_ATOMS: atom_id res chain seq x y z
N MET A 1 28.00 14.72 -25.55
CA MET A 1 26.92 15.10 -24.63
C MET A 1 26.55 13.87 -23.84
N ALA A 2 26.63 13.90 -22.50
CA ALA A 2 26.32 12.72 -21.68
C ALA A 2 24.81 12.67 -21.41
N THR A 3 24.18 11.53 -21.69
CA THR A 3 22.77 11.26 -21.35
C THR A 3 22.63 11.24 -19.83
N PRO A 4 21.65 11.97 -19.23
CA PRO A 4 21.48 11.96 -17.78
C PRO A 4 21.11 10.55 -17.32
N ASN A 5 21.96 9.94 -16.48
CA ASN A 5 21.69 8.68 -15.83
C ASN A 5 21.08 8.97 -14.44
N ARG A 6 19.92 8.36 -14.15
CA ARG A 6 19.13 8.54 -12.91
C ARG A 6 19.94 8.30 -11.64
N THR A 7 20.99 7.49 -11.72
CA THR A 7 21.86 7.12 -10.60
C THR A 7 22.74 8.27 -10.07
N ASN A 8 22.92 9.35 -10.84
CA ASN A 8 23.79 10.47 -10.47
C ASN A 8 23.06 11.78 -10.14
N ALA A 9 21.74 11.73 -9.88
CA ALA A 9 21.01 12.92 -9.46
C ALA A 9 21.44 13.37 -8.04
N PRO A 10 21.67 14.67 -7.80
CA PRO A 10 22.03 15.17 -6.47
C PRO A 10 20.88 14.89 -5.49
N LYS A 11 21.20 14.42 -4.27
CA LYS A 11 20.17 14.06 -3.26
C LYS A 11 19.15 15.18 -2.98
N ASN A 12 19.55 16.44 -3.14
CA ASN A 12 18.67 17.61 -2.98
C ASN A 12 17.67 17.82 -4.15
N SER A 13 17.76 17.05 -5.23
CA SER A 13 16.77 17.08 -6.32
C SER A 13 15.63 16.08 -6.13
N TYR A 14 15.57 15.36 -5.01
CA TYR A 14 14.50 14.42 -4.73
C TYR A 14 13.25 15.17 -4.30
N ILE A 15 12.20 15.09 -5.12
CA ILE A 15 10.86 15.52 -4.75
C ILE A 15 10.10 14.34 -4.18
N ARG A 16 9.29 14.58 -3.15
CA ARG A 16 8.45 13.54 -2.56
C ARG A 16 7.36 13.18 -3.58
N PHE A 17 7.28 11.90 -3.92
CA PHE A 17 6.11 11.37 -4.62
C PHE A 17 4.97 11.26 -3.61
N GLN A 18 3.97 12.11 -3.76
CA GLN A 18 2.76 12.16 -2.92
C GLN A 18 1.55 12.43 -3.80
N ALA A 19 0.37 12.03 -3.33
CA ALA A 19 -0.87 12.39 -3.99
C ALA A 19 -1.15 13.88 -3.76
N GLU A 20 -1.99 14.50 -4.59
CA GLU A 20 -2.35 15.92 -4.47
C GLU A 20 -3.49 16.13 -3.47
N GLN A 21 -4.40 15.17 -3.35
CA GLN A 21 -5.55 15.23 -2.45
C GLN A 21 -5.54 14.12 -1.40
N PRO A 22 -6.18 14.34 -0.24
CA PRO A 22 -6.46 13.28 0.73
C PRO A 22 -7.33 12.19 0.09
N ASP A 23 -7.08 10.94 0.45
CA ASP A 23 -7.77 9.75 -0.05
C ASP A 23 -7.70 9.55 -1.57
N GLU A 24 -6.87 10.33 -2.28
CA GLU A 24 -6.65 10.11 -3.71
C GLU A 24 -5.91 8.79 -3.95
N ARG A 25 -5.01 8.41 -3.05
CA ARG A 25 -4.21 7.20 -3.17
C ARG A 25 -3.84 6.64 -1.82
N TRP A 26 -4.28 5.43 -1.54
CA TRP A 26 -3.74 4.66 -0.43
C TRP A 26 -2.62 3.74 -0.91
N GLN A 27 -1.60 3.58 -0.08
CA GLN A 27 -0.42 2.76 -0.31
C GLN A 27 -0.38 1.66 0.76
N PRO A 28 -0.81 0.42 0.44
CA PRO A 28 -0.57 -0.73 1.31
C PRO A 28 0.84 -1.27 1.18
N ASP A 29 1.39 -1.74 2.29
CA ASP A 29 2.57 -2.59 2.33
C ASP A 29 2.35 -3.78 3.27
N ILE A 30 3.04 -4.90 3.01
CA ILE A 30 3.04 -6.07 3.88
C ILE A 30 4.48 -6.35 4.28
N THR A 31 4.77 -6.18 5.57
CA THR A 31 6.08 -6.45 6.14
C THR A 31 6.06 -7.78 6.89
N HIS A 32 6.93 -8.71 6.50
CA HIS A 32 7.22 -9.89 7.33
C HIS A 32 8.04 -9.48 8.55
N TRP A 33 7.63 -9.95 9.72
CA TRP A 33 8.22 -9.60 11.00
C TRP A 33 8.26 -10.81 11.94
N GLN A 34 9.26 -10.86 12.81
CA GLN A 34 9.38 -11.89 13.84
C GLN A 34 9.14 -11.28 15.21
N LEU A 35 8.16 -11.83 15.95
CA LEU A 35 7.83 -11.42 17.31
C LEU A 35 8.93 -11.83 18.30
N ALA A 36 8.89 -11.28 19.52
CA ALA A 36 9.90 -11.52 20.54
C ALA A 36 10.04 -13.00 20.96
N ASP A 37 9.01 -13.82 20.73
CA ASP A 37 9.00 -15.26 20.98
C ASP A 37 9.45 -16.09 19.76
N ASN A 38 9.91 -15.44 18.69
CA ASN A 38 10.28 -16.01 17.39
C ASN A 38 9.11 -16.48 16.52
N THR A 39 7.87 -16.10 16.86
CA THR A 39 6.73 -16.32 15.97
C THR A 39 6.82 -15.39 14.75
N ASP A 40 6.80 -15.96 13.55
CA ASP A 40 6.74 -15.22 12.30
C ASP A 40 5.31 -14.72 12.03
N VAL A 41 5.20 -13.45 11.63
CA VAL A 41 3.95 -12.79 11.26
C VAL A 41 4.16 -11.87 10.06
N GLU A 42 3.06 -11.51 9.42
CA GLU A 42 2.98 -10.45 8.44
C GLU A 42 2.15 -9.30 9.01
N ILE A 43 2.60 -8.08 8.75
CA ILE A 43 1.94 -6.85 9.17
C ILE A 43 1.52 -6.11 7.91
N LEU A 44 0.22 -5.90 7.73
CA LEU A 44 -0.33 -5.04 6.68
C LEU A 44 -0.49 -3.63 7.25
N ASP A 45 0.12 -2.64 6.61
CA ASP A 45 -0.09 -1.23 6.88
C ASP A 45 -0.63 -0.51 5.64
N VAL A 46 -1.69 0.27 5.81
CA VAL A 46 -2.31 1.05 4.74
C VAL A 46 -2.19 2.53 5.09
N LEU A 47 -1.45 3.26 4.26
CA LEU A 47 -1.22 4.69 4.43
C LEU A 47 -1.91 5.50 3.35
N ASP A 48 -2.54 6.61 3.72
CA ASP A 48 -2.86 7.68 2.77
C ASP A 48 -1.56 8.32 2.26
N ASN A 49 -1.38 8.38 0.93
CA ASN A 49 -0.13 8.84 0.33
C ASN A 49 0.07 10.35 0.44
N HIS A 50 -0.99 11.14 0.65
CA HIS A 50 -0.93 12.60 0.76
C HIS A 50 -0.42 13.03 2.14
N PHE A 51 -1.06 12.55 3.21
CA PHE A 51 -0.72 12.94 4.59
C PHE A 51 0.11 11.91 5.35
N ARG A 52 0.32 10.72 4.80
CA ARG A 52 0.91 9.57 5.52
C ARG A 52 0.11 9.19 6.76
N LEU A 53 -1.20 9.40 6.70
CA LEU A 53 -2.13 8.95 7.71
C LEU A 53 -2.25 7.43 7.65
N PHE A 54 -2.16 6.76 8.79
CA PHE A 54 -2.47 5.34 8.90
C PHE A 54 -3.98 5.14 8.89
N VAL A 55 -4.51 4.66 7.77
CA VAL A 55 -5.95 4.49 7.56
C VAL A 55 -6.43 3.10 7.97
N GLY A 56 -5.52 2.14 8.12
CA GLY A 56 -5.84 0.82 8.64
C GLY A 56 -4.68 -0.16 8.48
N GLY A 57 -4.85 -1.33 9.10
CA GLY A 57 -3.89 -2.41 9.04
C GLY A 57 -4.31 -3.54 9.97
N ASP A 58 -3.77 -4.72 9.71
CA ASP A 58 -4.02 -5.94 10.47
C ASP A 58 -2.68 -6.71 10.60
N THR A 59 -2.60 -7.67 11.51
CA THR A 59 -1.42 -8.53 11.69
C THR A 59 -1.87 -9.98 11.74
N LEU A 60 -1.30 -10.82 10.88
CA LEU A 60 -1.66 -12.22 10.72
C LEU A 60 -0.41 -13.08 10.52
N PRO A 61 -0.44 -14.40 10.77
CA PRO A 61 0.70 -15.26 10.47
C PRO A 61 1.12 -15.21 8.99
N VAL A 62 0.15 -15.24 8.08
CA VAL A 62 0.29 -15.05 6.63
C VAL A 62 -1.02 -14.45 6.11
N PHE A 63 -0.96 -13.44 5.25
CA PHE A 63 -2.12 -12.84 4.61
C PHE A 63 -2.61 -13.66 3.42
N THR A 64 -3.93 -13.85 3.33
CA THR A 64 -4.60 -14.18 2.07
C THR A 64 -5.17 -12.93 1.42
N ALA A 65 -5.54 -13.01 0.14
CA ALA A 65 -6.23 -11.91 -0.54
C ALA A 65 -7.55 -11.52 0.16
N SER A 66 -8.27 -12.47 0.75
CA SER A 66 -9.50 -12.18 1.49
C SER A 66 -9.23 -11.39 2.78
N ASP A 67 -8.10 -11.65 3.44
CA ASP A 67 -7.73 -10.92 4.65
C ASP A 67 -7.37 -9.47 4.32
N VAL A 68 -6.68 -9.26 3.19
CA VAL A 68 -6.40 -7.94 2.65
C VAL A 68 -7.70 -7.20 2.32
N ASP A 69 -8.63 -7.83 1.60
CA ASP A 69 -9.94 -7.22 1.26
C ASP A 69 -10.75 -6.82 2.51
N ASN A 70 -10.77 -7.69 3.53
CA ASN A 70 -11.39 -7.39 4.81
C ASN A 70 -10.74 -6.18 5.50
N SER A 71 -9.40 -6.09 5.49
CA SER A 71 -8.65 -4.97 6.05
C SER A 71 -9.01 -3.66 5.34
N PHE A 72 -9.04 -3.66 4.01
CA PHE A 72 -9.45 -2.51 3.20
C PHE A 72 -10.90 -2.12 3.44
N THR A 73 -11.80 -3.08 3.55
CA THR A 73 -13.23 -2.83 3.80
C THR A 73 -13.42 -2.15 5.17
N LYS A 74 -12.68 -2.57 6.21
CA LYS A 74 -12.69 -1.89 7.51
C LYS A 74 -12.19 -0.44 7.40
N ALA A 75 -11.08 -0.21 6.70
CA ALA A 75 -10.52 1.13 6.50
C ALA A 75 -11.47 2.03 5.71
N ALA A 76 -12.07 1.51 4.64
CA ALA A 76 -13.06 2.20 3.82
C ALA A 76 -14.32 2.58 4.60
N ALA A 77 -14.78 1.72 5.51
CA ALA A 77 -15.90 2.05 6.40
C ALA A 77 -15.59 3.22 7.36
N ALA A 78 -14.31 3.43 7.70
CA ALA A 78 -13.88 4.49 8.62
C ALA A 78 -13.53 5.81 7.91
N TYR A 79 -12.85 5.76 6.77
CA TYR A 79 -12.28 6.93 6.08
C TYR A 79 -12.90 7.22 4.72
N GLY A 80 -13.82 6.36 4.25
CA GLY A 80 -14.29 6.40 2.87
C GLY A 80 -13.32 5.69 1.92
N ASN A 81 -13.67 5.65 0.65
CA ASN A 81 -12.91 4.88 -0.34
C ASN A 81 -11.78 5.72 -0.94
N PRO A 82 -10.59 5.15 -1.14
CA PRO A 82 -9.57 5.85 -1.89
C PRO A 82 -9.94 5.90 -3.38
N ALA A 83 -9.47 6.94 -4.09
CA ALA A 83 -9.63 7.01 -5.54
C ALA A 83 -8.71 6.03 -6.28
N SER A 84 -7.58 5.63 -5.66
CA SER A 84 -6.64 4.66 -6.22
C SER A 84 -5.86 3.91 -5.13
N LEU A 85 -5.31 2.76 -5.48
CA LEU A 85 -4.37 2.01 -4.66
C LEU A 85 -3.02 1.95 -5.37
N LEU A 86 -1.93 1.99 -4.60
CA LEU A 86 -0.57 1.82 -5.11
C LEU A 86 0.15 0.78 -4.27
N SER A 87 0.43 -0.38 -4.86
CA SER A 87 1.27 -1.40 -4.24
C SER A 87 2.41 -1.80 -5.19
N ASP A 88 3.58 -2.02 -4.62
CA ASP A 88 4.75 -2.60 -5.29
C ASP A 88 4.84 -4.13 -5.10
N ASN A 89 3.99 -4.73 -4.25
CA ASN A 89 3.90 -6.18 -4.01
C ASN A 89 3.02 -6.89 -5.05
N GLY A 90 3.40 -6.75 -6.34
CA GLY A 90 2.62 -7.16 -7.51
C GLY A 90 2.20 -8.64 -7.62
N ALA A 91 2.59 -9.51 -6.69
CA ALA A 91 2.12 -10.91 -6.61
C ALA A 91 1.02 -11.14 -5.56
N VAL A 92 0.94 -10.32 -4.51
CA VAL A 92 -0.03 -10.46 -3.40
C VAL A 92 -1.10 -9.36 -3.47
N LEU A 93 -0.79 -8.23 -4.08
CA LEU A 93 -1.65 -7.04 -4.14
C LEU A 93 -1.89 -6.53 -5.59
N PRO A 94 -2.40 -7.34 -6.54
CA PRO A 94 -2.84 -6.82 -7.84
C PRO A 94 -4.21 -6.14 -7.68
N LEU A 95 -4.26 -4.98 -7.03
CA LEU A 95 -5.51 -4.34 -6.61
C LEU A 95 -5.98 -3.28 -7.62
N THR A 96 -7.03 -3.59 -8.39
CA THR A 96 -7.93 -2.54 -8.87
C THR A 96 -9.18 -2.57 -8.00
N TRP A 97 -9.42 -1.53 -7.21
CA TRP A 97 -10.63 -1.46 -6.38
C TRP A 97 -11.77 -0.88 -7.23
N ILE A 98 -12.74 -1.71 -7.62
CA ILE A 98 -13.90 -1.28 -8.41
C ILE A 98 -15.16 -1.54 -7.59
N SER A 99 -15.87 -0.47 -7.23
CA SER A 99 -17.18 -0.55 -6.57
C SER A 99 -17.24 -1.41 -5.30
N GLY A 100 -16.27 -1.28 -4.39
CA GLY A 100 -16.33 -1.98 -3.11
C GLY A 100 -15.66 -3.35 -3.06
N CYS A 101 -14.97 -3.76 -4.12
CA CYS A 101 -14.31 -5.07 -4.18
C CYS A 101 -12.96 -4.98 -4.90
N ILE A 102 -11.96 -5.66 -4.36
CA ILE A 102 -10.69 -5.89 -5.04
C ILE A 102 -10.95 -6.76 -6.29
N SER A 103 -10.65 -6.22 -7.46
CA SER A 103 -10.68 -6.96 -8.73
C SER A 103 -9.26 -7.21 -9.24
N PHE A 104 -8.95 -8.48 -9.51
CA PHE A 104 -7.74 -8.90 -10.22
C PHE A 104 -7.86 -8.52 -11.70
N ALA A 105 -6.82 -7.91 -12.28
CA ALA A 105 -6.78 -7.75 -13.74
C ALA A 105 -6.76 -9.14 -14.41
N PRO A 106 -7.53 -9.38 -15.48
CA PRO A 106 -7.38 -10.60 -16.26
C PRO A 106 -5.99 -10.60 -16.91
N THR A 107 -5.30 -11.74 -16.82
CA THR A 107 -4.02 -12.03 -17.47
C THR A 107 -4.05 -11.80 -18.98
#